data_AF-L9YYV3-F1
#
_entry.id   AF-L9YYV3-F1
#
_cell.length_a   1.000
_cell.length_b   1.000
_cell.length_c   1.000
_cell.angle_alpha   90.00
_cell.angle_beta   90.00
_cell.angle_gamma   90.00
#
_symmetry.space_group_name_H-M   'P 1'
#
loop_
_entity.id
_entity.type
_entity.pdbx_description
1 polymer ?
#
loop_
_entity_poly.entity_id
_entity_poly.type
_entity_poly.pdbx_seq_one_letter_code
_entity_poly.pdbx_strand_id
1 'polypeptide(L)'
;MSFYDWVFFDMSVLEKYIQADDGHVNWWSRQGGDVAWKDIFSERVYRNDEFEVALLLDDLAHIPDQEIPHWKTHNIAPSGGIPEEGITNFVLGEFVDTESYSGQVLNAITSLNEIVEDEYSKSIFETLEESDPAHLVIMPPRNEQDALLDSMDALNKVFFERIDTGSIREILPEEREEDVGGSKSALFELAADHLGNEEAVEVFEPINGIYDLRVVADHRSASSKWERGMDSFGISPDTANYREAYCNIMEQLSEAIIRISDAIDTSATEDSPE
;
A
#
# COMPACT_ATOMS: atom_id res chain seq x y z
N MET A 1 12.94 -36.62 -1.71
CA MET A 1 12.69 -35.20 -1.41
C MET A 1 13.79 -34.43 -2.09
N SER A 2 13.39 -33.56 -3.01
CA SER A 2 14.34 -32.58 -3.54
C SER A 2 14.50 -31.51 -2.45
N PHE A 3 15.63 -30.80 -2.42
CA PHE A 3 15.94 -29.77 -1.43
C PHE A 3 15.08 -28.48 -1.59
N TYR A 4 14.07 -28.50 -2.47
CA TYR A 4 13.30 -27.33 -2.92
C TYR A 4 11.82 -27.65 -3.14
N ASP A 5 11.25 -28.53 -2.33
CA ASP A 5 9.80 -28.81 -2.42
C ASP A 5 9.04 -27.63 -1.77
N TRP A 6 8.10 -27.03 -2.49
CA TRP A 6 7.29 -25.89 -2.03
C TRP A 6 5.91 -26.34 -1.56
N VAL A 7 5.38 -25.67 -0.53
CA VAL A 7 4.03 -25.83 -0.01
C VAL A 7 3.26 -24.51 -0.14
N PHE A 8 1.96 -24.62 -0.36
CA PHE A 8 1.11 -23.48 -0.66
C PHE A 8 -0.06 -23.38 0.31
N PHE A 9 -0.44 -22.14 0.62
CA PHE A 9 -1.48 -21.80 1.56
C PHE A 9 -2.38 -20.72 0.96
N ASP A 10 -3.67 -20.79 1.28
CA ASP A 10 -4.55 -19.66 1.04
C ASP A 10 -4.06 -18.45 1.86
N MET A 11 -4.08 -17.25 1.27
CA MET A 11 -3.54 -16.04 1.90
C MET A 11 -4.21 -15.69 3.24
N SER A 12 -5.42 -16.20 3.51
CA SER A 12 -6.10 -16.05 4.81
C SER A 12 -5.32 -16.69 5.97
N VAL A 13 -4.32 -17.55 5.71
CA VAL A 13 -3.40 -18.04 6.75
C VAL A 13 -2.72 -16.90 7.50
N LEU A 14 -2.52 -15.75 6.84
CA LEU A 14 -1.86 -14.58 7.38
C LEU A 14 -2.76 -13.75 8.30
N GLU A 15 -4.08 -13.91 8.20
CA GLU A 15 -5.05 -13.09 8.94
C GLU A 15 -4.82 -13.11 10.46
N LYS A 16 -4.54 -14.31 11.00
CA LYS A 16 -4.24 -14.49 12.42
C LYS A 16 -3.07 -13.61 12.87
N TYR A 17 -2.04 -13.48 12.04
CA TYR A 17 -0.82 -12.75 12.38
C TYR A 17 -0.97 -11.25 12.16
N ILE A 18 -1.81 -10.83 11.21
CA ILE A 18 -2.14 -9.40 10.99
C ILE A 18 -2.99 -8.85 12.14
N GLN A 19 -3.93 -9.64 12.67
CA GLN A 19 -4.87 -9.19 13.70
C GLN A 19 -4.35 -9.33 15.14
N ALA A 20 -3.24 -10.05 15.34
CA ALA A 20 -2.67 -10.24 16.66
C ALA A 20 -1.77 -9.06 17.02
N ASP A 21 -1.95 -8.51 18.22
CA ASP A 21 -1.08 -7.43 18.76
C ASP A 21 0.42 -7.79 18.72
N ASP A 22 0.73 -9.08 18.83
CA ASP A 22 2.10 -9.62 18.82
C ASP A 22 2.45 -10.34 17.49
N GLY A 23 1.62 -10.18 16.45
CA GLY A 23 1.85 -10.76 15.13
C GLY A 23 2.35 -9.72 14.15
N HIS A 24 3.09 -10.17 13.14
CA HIS A 24 3.63 -9.30 12.11
C HIS A 24 3.57 -9.99 10.76
N VAL A 25 3.10 -9.26 9.75
CA VAL A 25 3.20 -9.64 8.35
C VAL A 25 3.70 -8.43 7.59
N ASN A 26 4.80 -8.62 6.88
CA ASN A 26 5.39 -7.55 6.08
C ASN A 26 5.73 -8.07 4.68
N TRP A 27 5.47 -7.23 3.69
CA TRP A 27 5.85 -7.48 2.30
C TRP A 27 6.97 -6.50 1.97
N TRP A 28 8.15 -7.03 1.66
CA TRP A 28 9.32 -6.22 1.30
C TRP A 28 9.53 -6.14 -0.22
N SER A 29 8.78 -6.91 -1.00
CA SER A 29 8.75 -6.88 -2.47
C SER A 29 7.36 -7.26 -3.00
N ARG A 30 7.18 -7.38 -4.32
CA ARG A 30 5.88 -7.76 -4.92
C ARG A 30 5.45 -9.18 -4.56
N GLN A 31 6.38 -10.09 -4.35
CA GLN A 31 6.11 -11.47 -3.99
C GLN A 31 6.77 -11.88 -2.67
N GLY A 32 7.87 -11.25 -2.26
CA GLY A 32 8.58 -11.59 -1.02
C GLY A 32 8.05 -10.88 0.23
N GLY A 33 7.88 -11.65 1.31
CA GLY A 33 7.45 -11.16 2.61
C GLY A 33 8.01 -11.96 3.78
N ASP A 34 7.59 -11.58 4.97
CA ASP A 34 7.85 -12.28 6.22
C ASP A 34 6.59 -12.35 7.07
N VAL A 35 6.47 -13.43 7.84
CA VAL A 35 5.46 -13.60 8.87
C VAL A 35 6.16 -13.93 10.17
N ALA A 36 5.79 -13.24 11.23
CA ALA A 36 6.32 -13.49 12.56
C ALA A 36 5.21 -13.47 13.61
N TRP A 37 5.47 -14.17 14.70
CA TRP A 37 4.62 -14.11 15.88
C TRP A 37 5.48 -14.10 17.13
N LYS A 38 5.48 -12.98 17.86
CA LYS A 38 6.34 -12.74 19.02
C LYS A 38 7.81 -12.98 18.67
N ASP A 39 8.60 -13.32 19.69
CA ASP A 39 9.92 -13.95 19.56
C ASP A 39 9.82 -15.47 19.34
N ILE A 40 8.66 -16.00 18.94
CA ILE A 40 8.45 -17.45 18.83
C ILE A 40 8.97 -17.97 17.49
N PHE A 41 8.60 -17.31 16.38
CA PHE A 41 9.11 -17.63 15.06
C PHE A 41 9.01 -16.44 14.11
N SER A 42 9.83 -16.47 13.07
CA SER A 42 9.78 -15.56 11.94
C SER A 42 10.20 -16.34 10.71
N GLU A 43 9.28 -16.52 9.77
CA GLU A 43 9.57 -17.21 8.52
C GLU A 43 9.45 -16.27 7.34
N ARG A 44 10.34 -16.46 6.39
CA ARG A 44 10.20 -15.84 5.07
C ARG A 44 9.08 -16.55 4.33
N VAL A 45 8.22 -15.76 3.71
CA VAL A 45 7.14 -16.25 2.86
C VAL A 45 7.22 -15.60 1.50
N TYR A 46 6.67 -16.28 0.50
CA TYR A 46 6.49 -15.71 -0.82
C TYR A 46 5.02 -15.77 -1.21
N ARG A 47 4.63 -14.98 -2.20
CA ARG A 47 3.30 -14.99 -2.79
C ARG A 47 3.42 -15.16 -4.29
N ASN A 48 2.65 -16.06 -4.88
CA ASN A 48 2.60 -16.20 -6.34
C ASN A 48 1.60 -15.23 -6.97
N ASP A 49 1.48 -15.28 -8.29
CA ASP A 49 0.60 -14.38 -9.05
C ASP A 49 -0.90 -14.63 -8.81
N GLU A 50 -1.25 -15.79 -8.24
CA GLU A 50 -2.62 -16.12 -7.79
C GLU A 50 -2.87 -15.72 -6.32
N PHE A 51 -1.94 -14.97 -5.73
CA PHE A 51 -1.94 -14.52 -4.35
C PHE A 51 -1.86 -15.65 -3.30
N GLU A 52 -1.38 -16.83 -3.67
CA GLU A 52 -1.18 -17.96 -2.77
C GLU A 52 0.14 -17.80 -2.03
N VAL A 53 0.14 -18.06 -0.72
CA VAL A 53 1.33 -17.97 0.12
C VAL A 53 2.15 -19.25 -0.04
N ALA A 54 3.40 -19.11 -0.45
CA ALA A 54 4.34 -20.20 -0.71
C ALA A 54 5.48 -20.19 0.30
N LEU A 55 5.80 -21.37 0.83
CA LEU A 55 6.96 -21.62 1.70
C LEU A 55 7.71 -22.84 1.19
N LEU A 56 8.98 -22.95 1.56
CA LEU A 56 9.69 -24.21 1.43
C LEU A 56 9.15 -25.20 2.47
N LEU A 57 9.05 -26.46 2.06
CA LEU A 57 8.57 -27.52 2.93
C LEU A 57 9.42 -27.66 4.19
N ASP A 58 10.74 -27.45 4.08
CA ASP A 58 11.68 -27.55 5.19
C ASP A 58 11.50 -26.40 6.20
N ASP A 59 11.08 -25.21 5.75
CA ASP A 59 10.85 -24.04 6.63
C ASP A 59 9.62 -24.24 7.52
N LEU A 60 8.69 -25.15 7.16
CA LEU A 60 7.63 -25.55 8.08
C LEU A 60 8.16 -26.15 9.38
N ALA A 61 9.38 -26.67 9.41
CA ALA A 61 9.98 -27.20 10.64
C ALA A 61 10.36 -26.11 11.65
N HIS A 62 10.46 -24.86 11.23
CA HIS A 62 10.71 -23.72 12.11
C HIS A 62 9.42 -23.17 12.73
N ILE A 63 8.28 -23.40 12.08
CA ILE A 63 6.97 -23.04 12.61
C ILE A 63 6.66 -23.94 13.84
N PRO A 64 6.32 -23.37 15.01
CA PRO A 64 6.08 -24.14 16.22
C PRO A 64 4.97 -25.17 16.04
N ASP A 65 5.10 -26.34 16.67
CA ASP A 65 4.10 -27.43 16.62
C ASP A 65 2.67 -26.98 16.95
N GLN A 66 2.52 -25.94 17.77
CA GLN A 66 1.25 -25.36 18.19
C GLN A 66 0.57 -24.54 17.07
N GLU A 67 1.38 -24.01 16.16
CA GLU A 67 0.95 -23.21 15.01
C GLU A 67 0.70 -24.08 13.77
N ILE A 68 1.37 -25.22 13.63
CA ILE A 68 1.20 -26.15 12.51
C ILE A 68 -0.28 -26.52 12.22
N PRO A 69 -1.17 -26.75 13.20
CA PRO A 69 -2.59 -26.98 12.94
C PRO A 69 -3.28 -25.84 12.18
N HIS A 70 -2.94 -24.57 12.49
CA HIS A 70 -3.45 -23.39 11.79
C HIS A 70 -2.99 -23.38 10.34
N TRP A 71 -1.69 -23.51 10.10
CA TRP A 71 -1.15 -23.58 8.73
C TRP A 71 -1.77 -24.72 7.92
N LYS A 72 -1.93 -25.90 8.52
CA LYS A 72 -2.57 -27.05 7.87
C LYS A 72 -4.00 -26.81 7.42
N THR A 73 -4.80 -26.01 8.15
CA THR A 73 -6.18 -25.72 7.73
C THR A 73 -6.26 -24.82 6.51
N HIS A 74 -5.21 -24.06 6.23
CA HIS A 74 -5.10 -23.19 5.06
C HIS A 74 -4.28 -23.81 3.92
N ASN A 75 -3.77 -25.03 4.06
CA ASN A 75 -2.99 -25.68 3.01
C ASN A 75 -3.88 -26.00 1.80
N ILE A 76 -3.41 -25.60 0.63
CA ILE A 76 -4.12 -25.77 -0.64
C ILE A 76 -3.22 -26.45 -1.67
N ALA A 77 -3.84 -27.04 -2.69
CA ALA A 77 -3.13 -27.36 -3.93
C ALA A 77 -2.94 -26.04 -4.69
N PRO A 78 -1.71 -25.71 -5.12
CA PRO A 78 -1.46 -24.46 -5.83
C PRO A 78 -2.22 -24.41 -7.14
N SER A 79 -2.84 -23.27 -7.41
CA SER A 79 -3.31 -22.88 -8.73
C SER A 79 -2.21 -22.14 -9.50
N GLY A 80 -1.34 -21.40 -8.80
CA GLY A 80 -0.22 -20.67 -9.38
C GLY A 80 1.10 -21.44 -9.40
N GLY A 81 2.13 -20.79 -9.95
CA GLY A 81 3.50 -21.31 -9.97
C GLY A 81 4.28 -21.07 -8.67
N ILE A 82 5.54 -21.53 -8.66
CA ILE A 82 6.52 -21.09 -7.66
C ILE A 82 6.78 -19.59 -7.92
N PRO A 83 6.77 -18.73 -6.88
CA PRO A 83 7.06 -17.31 -7.03
C PRO A 83 8.44 -17.07 -7.65
N GLU A 84 8.50 -16.22 -8.68
CA GLU A 84 9.75 -15.92 -9.39
C GLU A 84 10.77 -15.24 -8.46
N GLU A 85 10.32 -14.30 -7.62
CA GLU A 85 11.18 -13.65 -6.62
C GLU A 85 11.64 -14.65 -5.54
N GLY A 86 10.86 -15.70 -5.28
CA GLY A 86 11.28 -16.81 -4.43
C GLY A 86 12.47 -17.56 -5.01
N ILE A 87 12.46 -17.81 -6.33
CA ILE A 87 13.58 -18.42 -7.02
C ILE A 87 14.79 -17.47 -7.02
N THR A 88 14.61 -16.22 -7.42
CA THR A 88 15.68 -15.22 -7.49
C THR A 88 16.32 -14.99 -6.12
N ASN A 89 15.51 -14.70 -5.10
CA ASN A 89 16.02 -14.32 -3.80
C ASN A 89 16.48 -15.49 -2.94
N PHE A 90 15.71 -16.58 -2.89
CA PHE A 90 16.05 -17.70 -2.02
C PHE A 90 16.99 -18.69 -2.72
N VAL A 91 16.68 -19.09 -3.95
CA VAL A 91 17.39 -20.18 -4.64
C VAL A 91 18.68 -19.68 -5.29
N LEU A 92 18.64 -18.51 -5.95
CA LEU A 92 19.81 -17.93 -6.61
C LEU A 92 20.64 -17.03 -5.68
N GLY A 93 20.04 -16.54 -4.59
CA GLY A 93 20.71 -15.64 -3.64
C GLY A 93 20.92 -14.23 -4.21
N GLU A 94 20.04 -13.81 -5.12
CA GLU A 94 20.09 -12.52 -5.79
C GLU A 94 19.11 -11.52 -5.12
N PHE A 95 19.37 -10.23 -5.25
CA PHE A 95 18.40 -9.21 -4.82
C PHE A 95 17.23 -9.17 -5.80
N VAL A 96 16.06 -8.78 -5.30
CA VAL A 96 14.90 -8.46 -6.14
C VAL A 96 14.73 -6.95 -6.15
N ASP A 97 14.45 -6.40 -7.32
CA ASP A 97 14.35 -4.94 -7.54
C ASP A 97 12.89 -4.45 -7.52
N THR A 98 11.98 -5.22 -6.93
CA THR A 98 10.58 -4.82 -6.79
C THR A 98 10.28 -4.37 -5.36
N GLU A 99 9.37 -3.41 -5.25
CA GLU A 99 8.82 -2.96 -3.97
C GLU A 99 7.43 -3.55 -3.74
N SER A 100 7.06 -3.74 -2.48
CA SER A 100 5.69 -4.12 -2.16
C SER A 100 4.71 -3.01 -2.57
N TYR A 101 3.48 -3.38 -2.90
CA TYR A 101 2.45 -2.44 -3.34
C TYR A 101 2.20 -1.32 -2.32
N SER A 102 2.13 -1.66 -1.03
CA SER A 102 2.03 -0.65 0.02
C SER A 102 3.32 0.12 0.23
N GLY A 103 4.48 -0.55 0.12
CA GLY A 103 5.79 0.09 0.17
C GLY A 103 5.90 1.23 -0.84
N GLN A 104 5.49 1.00 -2.09
CA GLN A 104 5.51 2.02 -3.15
C GLN A 104 4.72 3.27 -2.75
N VAL A 105 3.51 3.12 -2.20
CA VAL A 105 2.69 4.25 -1.76
C VAL A 105 3.30 4.96 -0.55
N LEU A 106 3.74 4.20 0.47
CA LEU A 106 4.32 4.78 1.69
C LEU A 106 5.64 5.50 1.41
N ASN A 107 6.44 4.96 0.51
CA ASN A 107 7.67 5.59 0.01
C ASN A 107 7.32 6.87 -0.77
N ALA A 108 6.34 6.83 -1.68
CA ALA A 108 5.91 8.03 -2.41
C ALA A 108 5.42 9.14 -1.48
N ILE A 109 4.67 8.82 -0.42
CA ILE A 109 4.24 9.80 0.60
C ILE A 109 5.47 10.40 1.32
N THR A 110 6.41 9.55 1.71
CA THR A 110 7.66 9.99 2.36
C THR A 110 8.45 10.92 1.44
N SER A 111 8.66 10.53 0.19
CA SER A 111 9.39 11.32 -0.81
C SER A 111 8.70 12.65 -1.13
N LEU A 112 7.36 12.67 -1.24
CA LEU A 112 6.62 13.93 -1.39
C LEU A 112 6.90 14.88 -0.21
N ASN A 113 6.92 14.35 1.02
CA ASN A 113 7.22 15.17 2.19
C ASN A 113 8.65 15.72 2.16
N GLU A 114 9.62 14.87 1.82
CA GLU A 114 11.03 15.24 1.73
C GLU A 114 11.25 16.33 0.66
N ILE A 115 10.66 16.18 -0.52
CA ILE A 115 10.73 17.17 -1.61
C ILE A 115 10.14 18.52 -1.16
N VAL A 116 8.98 18.49 -0.49
CA VAL A 116 8.36 19.73 0.02
C VAL A 116 9.20 20.35 1.14
N GLU A 117 9.83 19.54 1.99
CA GLU A 117 10.75 20.02 3.02
C GLU A 117 12.00 20.65 2.41
N ASP A 118 12.56 20.07 1.36
CA ASP A 118 13.73 20.60 0.66
C ASP A 118 13.41 21.92 -0.06
N GLU A 119 12.26 22.01 -0.73
CA GLU A 119 11.84 23.20 -1.48
C GLU A 119 11.37 24.35 -0.57
N TYR A 120 10.60 24.04 0.47
CA TYR A 120 9.90 25.04 1.28
C TYR A 120 10.36 25.12 2.74
N SER A 121 11.27 24.25 3.17
CA SER A 121 11.67 24.11 4.59
C SER A 121 10.47 23.85 5.52
N LYS A 122 9.50 23.07 5.03
CA LYS A 122 8.23 22.75 5.70
C LYS A 122 7.89 21.27 5.49
N SER A 123 7.50 20.60 6.57
CA SER A 123 6.89 19.27 6.48
C SER A 123 5.39 19.41 6.26
N ILE A 124 4.81 18.67 5.32
CA ILE A 124 3.36 18.67 5.05
C ILE A 124 2.66 17.42 5.57
N PHE A 125 3.43 16.45 6.07
CA PHE A 125 2.92 15.32 6.84
C PHE A 125 3.48 15.36 8.26
N GLU A 126 2.63 15.12 9.26
CA GLU A 126 3.06 14.82 10.63
C GLU A 126 3.88 13.52 10.66
N THR A 127 4.86 13.34 11.55
CA THR A 127 5.68 12.10 11.62
C THR A 127 4.83 10.87 11.93
N LEU A 128 5.16 9.69 11.36
CA LEU A 128 4.54 8.42 11.76
C LEU A 128 4.98 8.06 13.18
N GLU A 129 4.01 7.82 14.05
CA GLU A 129 4.23 7.25 15.38
C GLU A 129 4.16 5.73 15.32
N GLU A 130 4.76 5.04 16.30
CA GLU A 130 4.73 3.57 16.39
C GLU A 130 3.29 3.02 16.49
N SER A 131 2.35 3.83 16.99
CA SER A 131 0.93 3.48 17.08
C SER A 131 0.15 3.59 15.78
N ASP A 132 0.74 4.14 14.71
CA ASP A 132 0.03 4.34 13.45
C ASP A 132 -0.21 3.02 12.71
N PRO A 133 -1.34 2.88 11.99
CA PRO A 133 -1.73 1.63 11.35
C PRO A 133 -0.98 1.39 10.02
N ALA A 134 0.25 1.88 9.85
CA ALA A 134 1.03 1.68 8.62
C ALA A 134 1.21 0.19 8.30
N HIS A 135 1.42 -0.63 9.33
CA HIS A 135 1.49 -2.09 9.23
C HIS A 135 0.17 -2.76 8.83
N LEU A 136 -0.94 -2.03 8.80
CA LEU A 136 -2.25 -2.51 8.32
C LEU A 136 -2.54 -2.09 6.88
N VAL A 137 -1.68 -1.26 6.27
CA VAL A 137 -1.73 -0.96 4.83
C VAL A 137 -1.11 -2.13 4.08
N ILE A 138 -1.79 -3.28 4.08
CA ILE A 138 -1.27 -4.52 3.47
C ILE A 138 -2.34 -5.12 2.58
N MET A 139 -1.93 -5.92 1.60
CA MET A 139 -2.85 -6.67 0.76
C MET A 139 -3.85 -7.48 1.61
N PRO A 140 -5.15 -7.45 1.27
CA PRO A 140 -6.19 -8.17 1.99
C PRO A 140 -5.89 -9.67 2.15
N PRO A 141 -5.77 -10.20 3.39
CA PRO A 141 -5.55 -11.63 3.61
C PRO A 141 -6.77 -12.43 3.14
N ARG A 142 -7.98 -11.91 3.33
CA ARG A 142 -9.22 -12.42 2.75
C ARG A 142 -9.55 -11.67 1.47
N ASN A 143 -9.92 -12.40 0.42
CA ASN A 143 -10.38 -11.80 -0.84
C ASN A 143 -11.84 -11.33 -0.71
N GLU A 144 -12.06 -10.31 0.12
CA GLU A 144 -13.37 -9.79 0.49
C GLU A 144 -13.36 -8.26 0.46
N GLN A 145 -14.51 -7.67 0.14
CA GLN A 145 -14.68 -6.22 0.09
C GLN A 145 -14.31 -5.55 1.42
N ASP A 146 -14.74 -6.13 2.55
CA ASP A 146 -14.47 -5.55 3.86
C ASP A 146 -12.98 -5.51 4.17
N ALA A 147 -12.23 -6.56 3.81
CA ALA A 147 -10.78 -6.61 4.02
C ALA A 147 -10.02 -5.60 3.14
N LEU A 148 -10.50 -5.35 1.91
CA LEU A 148 -10.00 -4.25 1.09
C LEU A 148 -10.25 -2.91 1.76
N LEU A 149 -11.48 -2.67 2.20
CA LEU A 149 -11.88 -1.41 2.85
C LEU A 149 -11.11 -1.15 4.15
N ASP A 150 -10.79 -2.18 4.92
CA ASP A 150 -9.96 -2.06 6.13
C ASP A 150 -8.54 -1.58 5.76
N SER A 151 -7.99 -2.06 4.65
CA SER A 151 -6.69 -1.60 4.13
C SER A 151 -6.74 -0.15 3.64
N MET A 152 -7.84 0.24 2.99
CA MET A 152 -8.05 1.62 2.53
C MET A 152 -8.25 2.61 3.69
N ASP A 153 -8.91 2.17 4.77
CA ASP A 153 -9.05 2.98 5.99
C ASP A 153 -7.71 3.18 6.70
N ALA A 154 -6.90 2.12 6.83
CA ALA A 154 -5.53 2.22 7.33
C ALA A 154 -4.69 3.19 6.48
N LEU A 155 -4.80 3.09 5.16
CA LEU A 155 -4.11 4.00 4.24
C LEU A 155 -4.56 5.46 4.42
N ASN A 156 -5.86 5.71 4.60
CA ASN A 156 -6.37 7.06 4.84
C ASN A 156 -5.80 7.69 6.11
N LYS A 157 -5.63 6.89 7.19
CA LYS A 157 -5.03 7.36 8.45
C LYS A 157 -3.58 7.75 8.28
N VAL A 158 -2.79 6.96 7.55
CA VAL A 158 -1.37 7.26 7.35
C VAL A 158 -1.12 8.34 6.29
N PHE A 159 -2.11 8.60 5.41
CA PHE A 159 -1.98 9.58 4.34
C PHE A 159 -2.74 10.88 4.66
N PHE A 160 -4.08 10.88 4.59
CA PHE A 160 -4.88 12.11 4.69
C PHE A 160 -4.95 12.70 6.09
N GLU A 161 -5.08 11.86 7.12
CA GLU A 161 -5.23 12.35 8.51
C GLU A 161 -3.95 12.97 9.04
N ARG A 162 -2.80 12.69 8.40
CA ARG A 162 -1.49 13.24 8.74
C ARG A 162 -1.13 14.51 7.98
N ILE A 163 -1.95 14.97 7.04
CA ILE A 163 -1.66 16.19 6.29
C ILE A 163 -1.74 17.41 7.20
N ASP A 164 -0.62 18.13 7.33
CA ASP A 164 -0.57 19.43 7.98
C ASP A 164 -1.08 20.53 7.04
N THR A 165 -2.38 20.78 7.12
CA THR A 165 -3.02 21.87 6.34
C THR A 165 -2.51 23.26 6.69
N GLY A 166 -1.87 23.47 7.84
CA GLY A 166 -1.26 24.74 8.20
C GLY A 166 -0.01 25.00 7.37
N SER A 167 0.89 24.01 7.34
CA SER A 167 2.12 24.08 6.53
C SER A 167 1.82 24.24 5.04
N ILE A 168 0.81 23.54 4.49
CA ILE A 168 0.41 23.73 3.09
C ILE A 168 -0.13 25.14 2.83
N ARG A 169 -0.95 25.71 3.71
CA ARG A 169 -1.48 27.07 3.54
C ARG A 169 -0.38 28.12 3.49
N GLU A 170 0.70 27.94 4.25
CA GLU A 170 1.84 28.86 4.24
C GLU A 170 2.68 28.80 2.96
N ILE A 171 2.58 27.69 2.20
CA ILE A 171 3.25 27.51 0.90
C ILE A 171 2.43 28.14 -0.23
N LEU A 172 1.11 28.01 -0.17
CA LEU A 172 0.20 28.40 -1.25
C LEU A 172 0.12 29.93 -1.45
N PRO A 173 -0.14 30.39 -2.69
CA PRO A 173 -0.54 31.77 -2.92
C PRO A 173 -1.92 32.05 -2.30
N GLU A 174 -2.15 33.32 -1.90
CA GLU A 174 -3.37 33.76 -1.19
C GLU A 174 -4.65 33.35 -1.94
N GLU A 175 -4.65 33.41 -3.28
CA GLU A 175 -5.83 33.05 -4.08
C GLU A 175 -6.21 31.57 -4.00
N ARG A 176 -5.25 30.68 -3.74
CA ARG A 176 -5.49 29.23 -3.59
C ARG A 176 -5.68 28.84 -2.13
N GLU A 177 -5.05 29.55 -1.21
CA GLU A 177 -5.21 29.34 0.23
C GLU A 177 -6.68 29.41 0.65
N GLU A 178 -7.44 30.35 0.06
CA GLU A 178 -8.88 30.53 0.32
C GLU A 178 -9.73 29.29 -0.02
N ASP A 179 -9.28 28.45 -0.96
CA ASP A 179 -9.97 27.23 -1.39
C ASP A 179 -9.65 26.01 -0.50
N VAL A 180 -8.74 26.16 0.47
CA VAL A 180 -8.35 25.08 1.39
C VAL A 180 -9.39 24.87 2.50
N GLY A 181 -10.31 23.94 2.28
CA GLY A 181 -11.33 23.49 3.24
C GLY A 181 -10.93 22.33 4.18
N GLY A 182 -9.85 21.59 3.90
CA GLY A 182 -9.35 20.48 4.73
C GLY A 182 -8.17 19.73 4.09
N SER A 183 -7.72 18.62 4.68
CA SER A 183 -6.54 17.86 4.25
C SER A 183 -6.52 17.51 2.75
N LYS A 184 -7.62 16.97 2.25
CA LYS A 184 -7.74 16.60 0.84
C LYS A 184 -7.64 17.81 -0.10
N SER A 185 -8.36 18.90 0.21
CA SER A 185 -8.32 20.09 -0.63
C SER A 185 -6.98 20.83 -0.51
N ALA A 186 -6.32 20.78 0.64
CA ALA A 186 -4.98 21.35 0.81
C ALA A 186 -3.98 20.70 -0.15
N LEU A 187 -3.95 19.36 -0.18
CA LEU A 187 -3.07 18.63 -1.11
C LEU A 187 -3.46 18.87 -2.57
N PHE A 188 -4.76 19.01 -2.88
CA PHE A 188 -5.21 19.36 -4.23
C PHE A 188 -4.72 20.73 -4.66
N GLU A 189 -4.87 21.76 -3.82
CA GLU A 189 -4.42 23.11 -4.15
C GLU A 189 -2.90 23.18 -4.31
N LEU A 190 -2.15 22.44 -3.49
CA LEU A 190 -0.70 22.31 -3.67
C LEU A 190 -0.35 21.69 -5.02
N ALA A 191 -1.00 20.57 -5.37
CA ALA A 191 -0.80 19.93 -6.69
C ALA A 191 -1.19 20.88 -7.84
N ALA A 192 -2.30 21.62 -7.70
CA ALA A 192 -2.81 22.52 -8.71
C ALA A 192 -1.97 23.79 -8.89
N ASP A 193 -1.25 24.22 -7.86
CA ASP A 193 -0.29 25.31 -7.95
C ASP A 193 0.88 24.98 -8.87
N HIS A 194 1.35 23.73 -8.82
CA HIS A 194 2.50 23.24 -9.60
C HIS A 194 2.12 22.67 -10.98
N LEU A 195 1.03 21.91 -11.07
CA LEU A 195 0.58 21.24 -12.29
C LEU A 195 -0.39 22.08 -13.13
N GLY A 196 -1.04 23.07 -12.50
CA GLY A 196 -2.24 23.70 -13.05
C GLY A 196 -3.51 22.87 -12.81
N ASN A 197 -4.67 23.54 -12.85
CA ASN A 197 -5.93 22.93 -12.41
C ASN A 197 -6.39 21.73 -13.26
N GLU A 198 -6.17 21.76 -14.58
CA GLU A 198 -6.63 20.69 -15.48
C GLU A 198 -5.87 19.38 -15.19
N GLU A 199 -4.55 19.45 -15.15
CA GLU A 199 -3.70 18.31 -14.85
C GLU A 199 -3.84 17.85 -13.40
N ALA A 200 -3.96 18.77 -12.44
CA ALA A 200 -4.21 18.41 -11.05
C ALA A 200 -5.50 17.60 -10.89
N VAL A 201 -6.58 17.93 -11.62
CA VAL A 201 -7.82 17.12 -11.57
C VAL A 201 -7.58 15.68 -12.02
N GLU A 202 -6.78 15.46 -13.06
CA GLU A 202 -6.45 14.11 -13.53
C GLU A 202 -5.60 13.35 -12.52
N VAL A 203 -4.54 13.98 -12.02
CA VAL A 203 -3.62 13.38 -11.04
C VAL A 203 -4.30 13.08 -9.71
N PHE A 204 -5.29 13.89 -9.33
CA PHE A 204 -6.01 13.70 -8.08
C PHE A 204 -7.11 12.63 -8.13
N GLU A 205 -7.39 12.04 -9.29
CA GLU A 205 -8.48 11.07 -9.42
C GLU A 205 -8.25 9.81 -8.56
N PRO A 206 -7.08 9.14 -8.59
CA PRO A 206 -6.78 8.04 -7.66
C PRO A 206 -6.87 8.45 -6.17
N ILE A 207 -6.45 9.68 -5.86
CA ILE A 207 -6.47 10.24 -4.50
C ILE A 207 -7.93 10.44 -4.02
N ASN A 208 -8.81 10.94 -4.91
CA ASN A 208 -10.24 11.00 -4.65
C ASN A 208 -10.86 9.61 -4.47
N GLY A 209 -10.39 8.62 -5.24
CA GLY A 209 -10.80 7.22 -5.14
C GLY A 209 -10.59 6.66 -3.73
N ILE A 210 -9.39 6.79 -3.17
CA ILE A 210 -9.09 6.37 -1.78
C ILE A 210 -10.02 7.04 -0.78
N TYR A 211 -10.23 8.35 -0.90
CA TYR A 211 -11.09 9.09 0.01
C TYR A 211 -12.54 8.59 -0.04
N ASP A 212 -13.05 8.29 -1.24
CA ASP A 212 -14.39 7.74 -1.41
C ASP A 212 -14.50 6.31 -0.84
N LEU A 213 -13.48 5.47 -1.00
CA LEU A 213 -13.41 4.14 -0.38
C LEU A 213 -13.38 4.21 1.15
N ARG A 214 -12.63 5.15 1.74
CA ARG A 214 -12.65 5.41 3.18
C ARG A 214 -14.05 5.79 3.69
N VAL A 215 -14.79 6.62 2.94
CA VAL A 215 -16.19 6.93 3.30
C VAL A 215 -17.06 5.67 3.34
N VAL A 216 -16.83 4.69 2.46
CA VAL A 216 -17.53 3.39 2.50
C VAL A 216 -17.12 2.57 3.71
N ALA A 217 -15.84 2.56 4.08
CA ALA A 217 -15.35 1.86 5.28
C ALA A 217 -16.08 2.34 6.55
N ASP A 218 -16.27 3.65 6.71
CA ASP A 218 -17.03 4.29 7.80
C ASP A 218 -18.55 4.09 7.68
N HIS A 219 -19.07 4.16 6.45
CA HIS A 219 -20.49 4.16 6.14
C HIS A 219 -20.81 3.17 5.01
N ARG A 220 -20.89 1.89 5.37
CA ARG A 220 -21.07 0.75 4.44
C ARG A 220 -22.27 0.87 3.49
N SER A 221 -23.25 1.73 3.78
CA SER A 221 -24.40 2.01 2.89
C SER A 221 -24.12 3.01 1.76
N ALA A 222 -22.92 3.58 1.66
CA ALA A 222 -22.56 4.61 0.69
C ALA A 222 -22.25 4.01 -0.70
N SER A 223 -23.22 3.34 -1.34
CA SER A 223 -23.01 2.64 -2.63
C SER A 223 -22.46 3.55 -3.74
N SER A 224 -22.94 4.79 -3.83
CA SER A 224 -22.41 5.76 -4.81
C SER A 224 -20.94 6.14 -4.57
N LYS A 225 -20.44 6.03 -3.34
CA LYS A 225 -19.03 6.25 -3.00
C LYS A 225 -18.19 5.03 -3.37
N TRP A 226 -18.73 3.83 -3.17
CA TRP A 226 -18.10 2.60 -3.66
C TRP A 226 -17.93 2.64 -5.18
N GLU A 227 -19.00 2.91 -5.91
CA GLU A 227 -18.97 2.96 -7.39
C GLU A 227 -17.94 3.97 -7.90
N ARG A 228 -17.97 5.21 -7.40
CA ARG A 228 -16.96 6.21 -7.79
C ARG A 228 -15.56 5.83 -7.37
N GLY A 229 -15.39 5.37 -6.13
CA GLY A 229 -14.09 5.00 -5.59
C GLY A 229 -13.40 3.92 -6.43
N MET A 230 -14.16 2.94 -6.92
CA MET A 230 -13.66 1.88 -7.81
C MET A 230 -13.42 2.39 -9.25
N ASP A 231 -14.30 3.25 -9.77
CA ASP A 231 -14.19 3.85 -11.10
C ASP A 231 -12.95 4.74 -11.25
N SER A 232 -12.55 5.45 -10.19
CA SER A 232 -11.31 6.25 -10.15
C SER A 232 -10.03 5.44 -10.43
N PHE A 233 -10.10 4.11 -10.33
CA PHE A 233 -9.01 3.18 -10.63
C PHE A 233 -9.29 2.30 -11.87
N GLY A 234 -10.39 2.56 -12.59
CA GLY A 234 -10.85 1.74 -13.70
C GLY A 234 -11.31 0.34 -13.30
N ILE A 235 -11.68 0.13 -12.04
CA ILE A 235 -12.07 -1.19 -11.51
C ILE A 235 -13.60 -1.29 -11.49
N SER A 236 -14.13 -2.43 -11.97
CA SER A 236 -15.56 -2.70 -11.86
C SER A 236 -16.00 -2.76 -10.39
N PRO A 237 -17.09 -2.07 -9.99
CA PRO A 237 -17.63 -2.15 -8.64
C PRO A 237 -18.15 -3.56 -8.28
N ASP A 238 -18.38 -4.41 -9.28
CA ASP A 238 -18.78 -5.82 -9.13
C ASP A 238 -17.58 -6.80 -9.13
N THR A 239 -16.35 -6.30 -8.96
CA THR A 239 -15.16 -7.16 -8.92
C THR A 239 -15.27 -8.21 -7.81
N ALA A 240 -14.83 -9.43 -8.13
CA ALA A 240 -14.65 -10.51 -7.16
C ALA A 240 -13.17 -10.72 -6.79
N ASN A 241 -12.26 -9.95 -7.37
CA ASN A 241 -10.82 -10.02 -7.10
C ASN A 241 -10.35 -8.74 -6.40
N TYR A 242 -10.56 -8.70 -5.08
CA TYR A 242 -10.21 -7.56 -4.24
C TYR A 242 -8.70 -7.43 -4.00
N ARG A 243 -7.94 -8.52 -4.17
CA ARG A 243 -6.47 -8.48 -4.11
C ARG A 243 -5.86 -7.81 -5.34
N GLU A 244 -6.38 -8.13 -6.53
CA GLU A 244 -6.02 -7.42 -7.76
C GLU A 244 -6.49 -5.95 -7.74
N ALA A 245 -7.70 -5.70 -7.21
CA ALA A 245 -8.16 -4.33 -6.97
C ALA A 245 -7.19 -3.56 -6.07
N TYR A 246 -6.74 -4.17 -4.96
CA TYR A 246 -5.73 -3.59 -4.09
C TYR A 246 -4.43 -3.24 -4.84
N CYS A 247 -3.90 -4.16 -5.67
CA CYS A 247 -2.70 -3.88 -6.47
C CYS A 247 -2.88 -2.65 -7.37
N ASN A 248 -3.96 -2.62 -8.15
CA ASN A 248 -4.26 -1.53 -9.09
C ASN A 248 -4.46 -0.19 -8.37
N ILE A 249 -5.07 -0.22 -7.19
CA ILE A 249 -5.26 0.97 -6.34
C ILE A 249 -3.92 1.51 -5.87
N MET A 250 -3.06 0.65 -5.32
CA MET A 250 -1.76 1.07 -4.78
C MET A 250 -0.82 1.59 -5.87
N GLU A 251 -0.76 0.91 -7.03
CA GLU A 251 0.06 1.37 -8.17
C GLU A 251 -0.38 2.76 -8.65
N GLN A 252 -1.67 2.93 -9.00
CA GLN A 252 -2.18 4.22 -9.50
C GLN A 252 -2.07 5.35 -8.47
N LEU A 253 -2.25 5.04 -7.18
CA LEU A 253 -2.06 6.04 -6.13
C LEU A 253 -0.60 6.45 -6.00
N SER A 254 0.34 5.51 -6.03
CA SER A 254 1.76 5.82 -5.98
C SER A 254 2.19 6.67 -7.17
N GLU A 255 1.73 6.34 -8.38
CA GLU A 255 1.98 7.12 -9.59
C GLU A 255 1.44 8.56 -9.48
N ALA A 256 0.24 8.73 -8.93
CA ALA A 256 -0.34 10.05 -8.70
C ALA A 256 0.50 10.88 -7.72
N ILE A 257 0.94 10.30 -6.61
CA ILE A 257 1.77 11.00 -5.60
C ILE A 257 3.15 11.34 -6.18
N ILE A 258 3.76 10.43 -6.94
CA ILE A 258 5.03 10.67 -7.63
C ILE A 258 4.88 11.83 -8.62
N ARG A 259 3.81 11.88 -9.41
CA ARG A 259 3.59 12.98 -10.36
C ARG A 259 3.39 14.34 -9.68
N ILE A 260 2.78 14.38 -8.48
CA ILE A 260 2.73 15.60 -7.67
C ILE A 260 4.16 15.97 -7.21
N SER A 261 4.92 14.98 -6.74
CA SER A 261 6.29 15.17 -6.26
C SER A 261 7.20 15.73 -7.36
N ASP A 262 7.18 15.14 -8.54
CA ASP A 262 7.97 15.56 -9.71
C ASP A 262 7.64 16.98 -10.18
N ALA A 263 6.40 17.44 -9.98
CA ALA A 263 5.99 18.81 -10.33
C ALA A 263 6.42 19.85 -9.29
N ILE A 264 6.65 19.42 -8.05
CA ILE A 264 7.15 20.27 -6.98
C ILE A 264 8.68 20.37 -7.03
N ASP A 265 9.37 19.26 -7.34
CA ASP A 265 10.83 19.22 -7.42
C ASP A 265 11.37 20.11 -8.54
N THR A 266 11.90 21.27 -8.18
CA THR A 266 12.43 22.24 -9.14
C THR A 266 13.86 21.88 -9.58
N SER A 267 14.55 21.02 -8.83
CA SER A 267 15.92 20.58 -9.12
C SER A 267 16.01 19.73 -10.40
N ALA A 268 14.92 19.04 -10.76
CA ALA A 268 14.81 18.29 -12.02
C ALA A 268 14.84 19.17 -13.29
N THR A 269 14.56 20.47 -13.15
CA THR A 269 14.46 21.40 -14.29
C THR A 269 15.81 22.06 -14.64
N GLU A 270 16.78 22.08 -13.71
CA GLU A 270 18.08 22.75 -13.91
C GLU A 270 19.12 21.91 -14.67
N ASP A 271 18.89 20.60 -14.86
CA ASP A 271 19.84 19.68 -15.49
C ASP A 271 19.63 19.45 -17.00
N SER A 272 18.75 20.21 -17.65
CA SER A 272 18.62 20.23 -19.13
C SER A 272 19.59 21.26 -19.74
N PRO A 273 20.68 20.84 -20.43
CA PRO A 273 21.58 21.78 -21.08
C PRO A 273 20.90 22.39 -22.32
N GLU A 274 20.90 23.73 -22.41
CA GLU A 274 20.67 24.48 -23.65
C GLU A 274 21.62 24.06 -24.80
#